data_AF-A0A2N6CZ37-F1
#
_entry.id   AF-A0A2N6CZ37-F1
#
_cell.length_a   1.000
_cell.length_b   1.000
_cell.length_c   1.000
_cell.angle_alpha   90.00
_cell.angle_beta   90.00
_cell.angle_gamma   90.00
#
_symmetry.space_group_name_H-M   'P 1'
#
loop_
_entity.id
_entity.type
_entity.pdbx_description
1 polymer ?
#
loop_
_entity_poly.entity_id
_entity_poly.type
_entity_poly.pdbx_seq_one_letter_code
_entity_poly.pdbx_strand_id
1 'polypeptide(L)'
;MKRILALFVISSLSLPLLQGCATAVVGGAATGASVIHDRRSAGTILDDKTITVKIMNELLNNPELREHSSMSATSYNQVVLLTGQA
;
A
#
# COMPACT_ATOMS: atom_id res chain seq x y z
N MET A 1 -13.88 45.22 7.10
CA MET A 1 -13.03 44.11 7.58
C MET A 1 -13.67 42.73 7.38
N LYS A 2 -14.92 42.49 7.81
CA LYS A 2 -15.60 41.18 7.65
C LYS A 2 -15.75 40.68 6.19
N ARG A 3 -15.99 41.59 5.24
CA ARG A 3 -16.10 41.28 3.79
C ARG A 3 -14.77 40.88 3.14
N ILE A 4 -13.66 41.46 3.59
CA ILE A 4 -12.31 41.13 3.10
C ILE A 4 -11.88 39.76 3.64
N LEU A 5 -12.22 39.45 4.89
CA LEU A 5 -11.98 38.14 5.49
C LEU A 5 -12.78 37.04 4.78
N ALA A 6 -14.03 37.30 4.41
CA ALA A 6 -14.85 36.35 3.65
C ALA A 6 -14.27 36.06 2.25
N LEU A 7 -13.78 37.08 1.54
CA LEU A 7 -13.12 36.90 0.24
C LEU A 7 -11.82 36.07 0.36
N PHE A 8 -11.06 36.26 1.44
CA PHE A 8 -9.85 35.49 1.71
C PHE A 8 -10.15 34.01 2.01
N VAL A 9 -11.23 33.73 2.76
CA VAL A 9 -11.68 32.37 3.06
C VAL A 9 -12.18 31.65 1.81
N ILE A 10 -12.93 32.33 0.94
CA ILE A 10 -13.43 31.76 -0.32
C ILE A 10 -12.27 31.46 -1.29
N SER A 11 -11.28 32.35 -1.36
CA SER A 11 -10.08 32.12 -2.18
C SER A 11 -9.24 30.95 -1.65
N SER A 12 -9.07 30.81 -0.34
CA SER A 12 -8.31 29.70 0.25
C SER A 12 -8.97 28.33 0.00
N LEU A 13 -10.29 28.28 -0.13
CA LEU A 13 -11.04 27.04 -0.33
C LEU A 13 -11.05 26.54 -1.78
N SER A 14 -10.81 27.41 -2.77
CA SER A 14 -10.80 27.05 -4.19
C SER A 14 -9.47 26.48 -4.71
N LEU A 15 -8.35 26.77 -4.03
CA LEU A 15 -7.03 26.21 -4.34
C LEU A 15 -6.95 24.66 -4.27
N PRO A 16 -7.45 23.97 -3.22
CA PRO A 16 -7.36 22.51 -3.13
C PRO A 16 -8.24 21.79 -4.16
N LEU A 17 -9.35 22.39 -4.60
CA LEU A 17 -10.24 21.81 -5.61
C LEU A 17 -9.60 21.71 -7.00
N LEU A 18 -8.69 22.65 -7.33
CA LEU A 18 -7.97 22.65 -8.61
C LEU A 18 -6.82 21.62 -8.64
N GLN A 19 -6.20 21.36 -7.49
CA GLN A 19 -5.17 20.33 -7.32
C GLN A 19 -5.76 18.90 -7.29
N GLY A 20 -7.07 18.77 -7.05
CA GLY A 20 -7.78 17.49 -7.00
C GLY A 20 -7.87 16.76 -8.34
N CYS A 21 -7.92 17.47 -9.47
CA CYS A 21 -7.92 16.84 -10.79
C CYS A 21 -6.57 16.19 -11.12
N ALA A 22 -5.46 16.83 -10.78
CA ALA A 22 -4.13 16.30 -11.03
C ALA A 22 -3.86 15.07 -10.15
N THR A 23 -4.25 15.09 -8.87
CA THR A 23 -4.12 13.93 -7.98
C THR A 23 -5.05 12.79 -8.36
N ALA A 24 -6.27 13.06 -8.84
CA ALA A 24 -7.17 12.03 -9.34
C ALA A 24 -6.65 11.37 -10.63
N VAL A 25 -6.07 12.15 -11.54
CA VAL A 25 -5.49 11.62 -12.79
C VAL A 25 -4.20 10.87 -12.52
N VAL A 26 -3.28 11.40 -11.70
CA VAL A 26 -2.01 10.72 -11.38
C VAL A 26 -2.26 9.51 -10.48
N GLY A 27 -3.12 9.63 -9.47
CA GLY A 27 -3.51 8.53 -8.59
C GLY A 27 -4.30 7.45 -9.32
N GLY A 28 -5.25 7.84 -10.18
CA GLY A 28 -6.08 6.94 -10.98
C GLY A 28 -5.33 6.27 -12.14
N ALA A 29 -4.42 6.98 -12.80
CA ALA A 29 -3.59 6.41 -13.87
C ALA A 29 -2.50 5.50 -13.30
N ALA A 30 -1.88 5.81 -12.16
CA ALA A 30 -0.88 4.92 -11.54
C ALA A 30 -1.51 3.63 -10.99
N THR A 31 -2.70 3.73 -10.38
CA THR A 31 -3.46 2.55 -9.94
C THR A 31 -4.09 1.79 -11.12
N GLY A 32 -4.49 2.48 -12.20
CA GLY A 32 -5.02 1.84 -13.40
C GLY A 32 -3.96 1.17 -14.28
N ALA A 33 -2.79 1.80 -14.48
CA ALA A 33 -1.74 1.31 -15.37
C ALA A 33 -0.95 0.13 -14.78
N SER A 34 -0.82 0.06 -13.45
CA SER A 34 -0.19 -1.09 -12.78
C SER A 34 -1.02 -2.38 -12.86
N VAL A 35 -2.32 -2.27 -13.17
CA VAL A 35 -3.22 -3.41 -13.40
C VAL A 35 -3.20 -3.89 -14.86
N ILE A 36 -2.72 -3.07 -15.80
CA ILE A 36 -2.78 -3.37 -17.24
C ILE A 36 -1.65 -4.31 -17.70
N HIS A 37 -0.51 -4.33 -17.01
CA HIS A 37 0.70 -5.02 -17.48
C HIS A 37 0.93 -6.43 -16.92
N ASP A 38 0.21 -6.85 -15.89
CA ASP A 38 0.27 -8.22 -15.37
C ASP A 38 -1.09 -8.91 -15.57
N ARG A 39 -1.09 -10.11 -16.19
CA ARG A 39 -2.30 -10.96 -16.32
C ARG A 39 -2.76 -11.48 -14.96
N ARG A 40 -1.94 -11.29 -13.93
CA ARG A 40 -2.23 -11.56 -12.52
C ARG A 40 -3.09 -10.44 -11.97
N SER A 41 -4.29 -10.80 -11.51
CA SER A 41 -5.18 -9.87 -10.83
C SER A 41 -4.43 -9.16 -9.70
N ALA A 42 -4.58 -7.84 -9.59
CA ALA A 42 -4.09 -7.09 -8.44
C ALA A 42 -4.57 -7.70 -7.11
N GLY A 43 -5.75 -8.34 -7.11
CA GLY A 43 -6.24 -9.12 -5.98
C GLY A 43 -5.26 -10.22 -5.56
N THR A 44 -4.73 -11.01 -6.50
CA THR A 44 -3.79 -12.09 -6.19
C THR A 44 -2.44 -11.57 -5.65
N ILE A 45 -2.00 -10.39 -6.09
CA ILE A 45 -0.79 -9.75 -5.53
C ILE A 45 -1.03 -9.28 -4.09
N LEU A 46 -2.19 -8.68 -3.83
CA LEU A 46 -2.58 -8.23 -2.49
C LEU A 46 -2.77 -9.41 -1.52
N ASP A 47 -3.36 -10.51 -2.00
CA ASP A 47 -3.55 -11.74 -1.23
C ASP A 47 -2.19 -12.36 -0.86
N ASP A 48 -1.27 -12.49 -1.82
CA ASP A 48 0.08 -13.00 -1.56
C ASP A 48 0.85 -12.13 -0.55
N LYS A 49 0.70 -10.81 -0.67
CA LYS A 49 1.33 -9.87 0.27
C LYS A 49 0.75 -10.04 1.67
N THR A 50 -0.56 -10.21 1.78
CA THR A 50 -1.26 -10.42 3.05
C THR A 50 -0.81 -11.72 3.72
N ILE A 51 -0.71 -12.82 2.96
CA ILE A 51 -0.20 -14.10 3.46
C ILE A 51 1.23 -13.95 3.98
N THR A 52 2.10 -13.30 3.22
CA THR A 52 3.51 -13.08 3.61
C THR A 52 3.60 -12.27 4.90
N VAL A 53 2.85 -11.18 5.02
CA VAL A 53 2.84 -10.32 6.21
C VAL A 53 2.34 -11.10 7.43
N LYS A 54 1.29 -11.92 7.27
CA LYS A 54 0.74 -12.72 8.38
C LYS A 54 1.76 -13.73 8.91
N ILE A 55 2.49 -14.41 8.02
CA ILE A 55 3.52 -15.38 8.40
C ILE A 55 4.69 -14.70 9.11
N MET A 56 5.15 -13.56 8.58
CA MET A 56 6.23 -12.79 9.23
C MET A 56 5.80 -12.25 10.60
N ASN A 57 4.55 -11.83 10.76
CA ASN A 57 4.02 -11.41 12.05
C ASN A 57 4.01 -12.57 13.06
N GLU A 58 3.59 -13.76 12.64
CA GLU A 58 3.59 -14.95 13.52
C GLU A 58 5.00 -15.39 13.90
N LEU A 59 5.96 -15.28 12.97
CA LEU A 59 7.35 -15.56 13.21
C LEU A 59 7.97 -14.58 14.22
N LEU A 60 7.64 -13.29 14.10
CA LEU A 60 8.11 -12.24 15.02
C LEU A 60 7.47 -12.35 16.40
N ASN A 61 6.23 -12.84 16.49
CA ASN A 61 5.54 -13.07 17.76
C ASN A 61 6.08 -14.28 18.53
N ASN A 62 6.81 -15.19 17.88
CA ASN A 62 7.49 -16.29 18.53
C ASN A 62 8.93 -15.90 18.91
N PRO A 63 9.23 -15.64 20.20
CA PRO A 63 10.54 -15.17 20.63
C PRO A 63 11.66 -16.18 20.35
N GLU A 64 11.39 -17.49 20.51
CA GLU A 64 12.37 -18.55 20.24
C GLU A 64 12.78 -18.56 18.76
N LEU A 65 11.81 -18.48 17.85
CA LEU A 65 12.08 -18.44 16.42
C LEU A 65 12.77 -17.14 16.02
N ARG A 66 12.34 -16.01 16.57
CA ARG A 66 12.94 -14.71 16.27
C ARG A 66 14.40 -14.59 16.72
N GLU A 67 14.75 -15.15 17.87
CA GLU A 67 16.10 -15.01 18.45
C GLU A 67 17.07 -16.07 17.94
N HIS A 68 16.58 -17.27 17.61
CA HIS A 68 17.43 -18.39 17.22
C HIS A 68 17.40 -18.72 15.73
N SER A 69 16.48 -18.14 14.95
CA SER A 69 16.37 -18.46 13.52
C SER A 69 16.13 -17.24 12.66
N SER A 70 16.81 -17.19 11.51
CA SER A 70 16.58 -16.18 10.49
C SER A 70 15.79 -16.83 9.37
N MET A 71 14.47 -16.65 9.40
CA MET A 71 13.55 -17.18 8.40
C MET A 71 12.96 -16.04 7.55
N SER A 72 12.82 -16.28 6.26
CA SER A 72 12.21 -15.40 5.27
C SER A 72 11.08 -16.14 4.54
N ALA A 73 9.95 -15.47 4.37
CA ALA A 73 8.79 -15.99 3.65
C ALA A 73 8.58 -15.21 2.35
N THR A 74 8.38 -15.93 1.25
CA THR A 74 7.98 -15.36 -0.05
C THR A 74 6.74 -16.08 -0.55
N SER A 75 5.66 -15.35 -0.83
CA SER A 75 4.42 -15.89 -1.40
C SER A 75 4.31 -15.60 -2.90
N TYR A 76 3.96 -16.62 -3.67
CA TYR A 76 3.64 -16.51 -5.09
C TYR A 76 2.51 -17.48 -5.46
N ASN A 77 1.41 -16.94 -5.97
CA ASN A 77 0.21 -17.66 -6.38
C ASN A 77 -0.36 -18.54 -5.26
N GLN A 78 -0.49 -17.97 -4.05
CA GLN A 78 -0.92 -18.68 -2.84
C GLN A 78 0.00 -19.84 -2.40
N VAL A 79 1.17 -19.99 -3.04
CA VAL A 79 2.21 -20.92 -2.61
C VAL A 79 3.27 -20.13 -1.86
N VAL A 80 3.59 -20.60 -0.65
CA VAL A 80 4.58 -19.96 0.21
C VAL A 80 5.86 -20.77 0.19
N LEU A 81 6.97 -20.10 -0.11
CA LEU A 81 8.31 -20.62 0.10
C LEU A 81 8.87 -20.02 1.40
N LEU A 82 9.16 -20.90 2.36
CA LEU A 82 9.87 -20.56 3.59
C LEU A 82 11.32 -20.98 3.44
N THR A 83 12.23 -20.05 3.69
CA THR A 83 13.68 -20.29 3.68
C THR A 83 14.28 -19.72 4.95
N GLY A 84 15.37 -20.31 5.44
CA GLY A 84 16.01 -19.79 6.63
C GLY A 84 17.10 -20.70 7.19
N GLN A 85 17.70 -20.22 8.27
CA GLN A 85 18.67 -20.93 9.07
C GLN A 85 18.24 -20.92 10.54
N ALA A 86 18.61 -21.97 11.27
CA ALA A 86 18.31 -22.19 12.69
C ALA A 86 19.55 -22.79 13.37
#